data_AF-A0A139WYW7-F1
#
_entry.id   AF-A0A139WYW7-F1
#
_cell.length_a   1.000
_cell.length_b   1.000
_cell.length_c   1.000
_cell.angle_alpha   90.00
_cell.angle_beta   90.00
_cell.angle_gamma   90.00
#
_symmetry.space_group_name_H-M   'P 1'
#
loop_
_entity.id
_entity.type
_entity.pdbx_description
1 polymer ?
#
loop_
_entity_poly.entity_id
_entity_poly.type
_entity_poly.pdbx_seq_one_letter_code
_entity_poly.pdbx_strand_id
1 'polypeptide(L)'
;MPLGKILNLLLVVLERISAKSAKLTDNLQTTEELPSTTTVEKTEVSAAIISDVSSFTEEDRSEIFEEKNAIAIAVSALQDELHNFVSGSAEVEGAIIISPDGMALASVLSPGMDEEGTAALSASMLSLGERIGSELARGAIDRVVVEGERGYGILVGCTQKAILLVLASSAAKQGILFLEIKQAVAKIAALLK
;
A
#
# COMPACT_ATOMS: atom_id res chain seq x y z
N MET A 1 -24.24 8.00 -13.99
CA MET A 1 -24.05 6.86 -13.06
C MET A 1 -24.69 7.22 -11.73
N PRO A 2 -25.71 6.50 -11.25
CA PRO A 2 -26.32 6.80 -9.96
C PRO A 2 -25.44 6.26 -8.83
N LEU A 3 -25.10 7.14 -7.89
CA LEU A 3 -24.22 6.96 -6.74
C LEU A 3 -24.48 5.68 -5.92
N GLY A 4 -25.70 5.14 -5.97
CA GLY A 4 -26.11 3.93 -5.25
C GLY A 4 -25.39 2.64 -5.68
N LYS A 5 -24.98 2.51 -6.96
CA LYS A 5 -24.27 1.30 -7.44
C LYS A 5 -22.86 1.18 -6.86
N ILE A 6 -22.18 2.31 -6.72
CA ILE A 6 -20.81 2.38 -6.18
C ILE A 6 -20.82 2.11 -4.68
N LEU A 7 -21.79 2.67 -3.95
CA LEU A 7 -21.93 2.44 -2.51
C LEU A 7 -22.21 0.96 -2.19
N ASN A 8 -23.02 0.29 -3.02
CA ASN A 8 -23.34 -1.12 -2.82
C ASN A 8 -22.15 -2.05 -3.14
N LEU A 9 -21.34 -1.70 -4.16
CA LEU A 9 -20.12 -2.44 -4.48
C LEU A 9 -19.07 -2.35 -3.35
N LEU A 10 -18.91 -1.14 -2.78
CA LEU A 10 -18.02 -0.90 -1.63
C LEU A 10 -18.46 -1.69 -0.40
N LEU A 11 -19.78 -1.77 -0.14
CA LEU A 11 -20.35 -2.56 0.96
C LEU A 11 -20.05 -4.07 0.81
N VAL A 12 -20.22 -4.62 -0.39
CA VAL A 12 -19.94 -6.04 -0.67
C VAL A 12 -18.45 -6.37 -0.52
N VAL A 13 -17.57 -5.46 -0.95
CA VAL A 13 -16.12 -5.65 -0.79
C VAL A 13 -15.72 -5.61 0.69
N LEU A 14 -16.30 -4.69 1.48
CA LEU A 14 -16.07 -4.61 2.93
C LEU A 14 -16.53 -5.86 3.68
N GLU A 15 -17.71 -6.41 3.35
CA GLU A 15 -18.18 -7.66 3.96
C GLU A 15 -17.26 -8.85 3.67
N ARG A 16 -16.70 -8.93 2.45
CA ARG A 16 -15.78 -10.01 2.07
C ARG A 16 -14.41 -9.90 2.76
N ILE A 17 -13.93 -8.68 3.01
CA ILE A 17 -12.69 -8.46 3.76
C ILE A 17 -12.89 -8.87 5.22
N SER A 18 -14.04 -8.51 5.83
CA SER A 18 -14.39 -8.92 7.20
C SER A 18 -14.53 -10.44 7.33
N ALA A 19 -15.14 -11.12 6.34
CA ALA A 19 -15.30 -12.57 6.34
C ALA A 19 -13.98 -13.35 6.14
N LYS A 20 -12.97 -12.74 5.52
CA LYS A 20 -11.65 -13.36 5.33
C LYS A 20 -10.80 -13.36 6.61
N SER A 21 -11.00 -12.38 7.49
CA SER A 21 -10.30 -12.33 8.79
C SER A 21 -10.82 -13.37 9.79
N ALA A 22 -12.07 -13.82 9.67
CA ALA A 22 -12.68 -14.76 10.62
C ALA A 22 -12.27 -16.24 10.42
N LYS A 23 -11.47 -16.56 9.38
CA LYS A 23 -11.15 -17.95 9.00
C LYS A 23 -9.73 -18.41 9.33
N LEU A 24 -8.94 -17.61 10.06
CA LEU A 24 -7.55 -17.94 10.43
C LEU A 24 -7.31 -18.15 11.94
N THR A 25 -8.35 -18.16 12.76
CA THR A 25 -8.24 -18.49 14.20
C THR A 25 -9.24 -19.58 14.57
N ASP A 26 -8.95 -20.83 14.20
CA ASP A 26 -9.58 -21.97 14.86
C ASP A 26 -8.58 -23.13 14.96
N ASN A 27 -7.72 -23.04 15.98
CA ASN A 27 -7.06 -24.19 16.59
C ASN A 27 -6.48 -23.76 17.95
N LEU A 28 -7.29 -23.93 18.99
CA LEU A 28 -6.94 -24.34 20.36
C LEU A 28 -8.23 -24.28 21.20
N GLN A 29 -8.70 -25.45 21.63
CA GLN A 29 -9.87 -25.64 22.50
C GLN A 29 -9.64 -25.03 23.89
N THR A 30 -10.69 -24.55 24.55
CA THR A 30 -11.21 -25.05 25.86
C THR A 30 -12.25 -24.08 26.48
N THR A 31 -13.46 -24.61 26.69
CA THR A 31 -14.53 -24.34 27.70
C THR A 31 -14.66 -22.97 28.40
N GLU A 32 -15.83 -22.33 28.26
CA GLU A 32 -16.73 -21.95 29.37
C GLU A 32 -18.09 -21.42 28.84
N GLU A 33 -19.15 -21.68 29.62
CA GLU A 33 -20.58 -21.49 29.29
C GLU A 33 -21.09 -20.03 29.31
N LEU A 34 -22.25 -19.86 28.65
CA LEU A 34 -23.06 -18.67 28.35
C LEU A 34 -23.70 -17.98 29.59
N PRO A 35 -24.23 -16.73 29.50
CA PRO A 35 -25.63 -16.59 29.05
C PRO A 35 -26.00 -15.35 28.20
N SER A 36 -26.79 -15.63 27.15
CA SER A 36 -28.10 -15.04 26.80
C SER A 36 -28.25 -13.58 26.26
N THR A 37 -28.73 -13.56 25.01
CA THR A 37 -29.73 -12.63 24.41
C THR A 37 -29.23 -11.35 23.73
N THR A 38 -29.20 -11.34 22.40
CA THR A 38 -29.80 -10.27 21.57
C THR A 38 -30.20 -10.89 20.23
N THR A 39 -31.49 -10.74 19.91
CA THR A 39 -32.17 -11.22 18.72
C THR A 39 -31.58 -10.61 17.45
N VAL A 40 -31.06 -11.42 16.54
CA VAL A 40 -30.71 -10.99 15.17
C VAL A 40 -31.93 -11.15 14.29
N GLU A 41 -32.44 -10.03 13.79
CA GLU A 41 -33.50 -9.93 12.80
C GLU A 41 -33.03 -10.54 11.48
N LYS A 42 -33.65 -11.65 11.06
CA LYS A 42 -33.48 -12.23 9.72
C LYS A 42 -34.03 -11.25 8.69
N THR A 43 -33.17 -10.45 8.09
CA THR A 43 -33.52 -9.79 6.83
C THR A 43 -33.39 -10.83 5.71
N GLU A 44 -34.52 -11.36 5.26
CA GLU A 44 -34.59 -12.20 4.07
C GLU A 44 -34.16 -11.38 2.85
N VAL A 45 -32.99 -11.69 2.33
CA VAL A 45 -32.51 -11.16 1.05
C VAL A 45 -33.42 -11.74 -0.04
N SER A 46 -34.32 -10.89 -0.55
CA SER A 46 -35.30 -11.26 -1.56
C SER A 46 -34.62 -11.67 -2.87
N ALA A 47 -35.16 -12.70 -3.53
CA ALA A 47 -34.62 -13.37 -4.72
C ALA A 47 -34.33 -12.45 -5.93
N ALA A 48 -34.82 -11.20 -5.93
CA ALA A 48 -34.54 -10.20 -6.95
C ALA A 48 -33.08 -9.70 -6.97
N ILE A 49 -32.35 -9.78 -5.85
CA ILE A 49 -30.92 -9.37 -5.78
C ILE A 49 -30.03 -10.41 -6.47
N ILE A 50 -30.46 -11.67 -6.50
CA ILE A 50 -29.70 -12.78 -7.10
C ILE A 50 -29.80 -12.75 -8.63
N SER A 51 -30.92 -12.26 -9.20
CA SER A 51 -31.08 -12.15 -10.66
C SER A 51 -30.24 -11.03 -11.31
N ASP A 52 -29.77 -10.05 -10.54
CA ASP A 52 -28.94 -8.94 -11.07
C ASP A 52 -27.44 -9.25 -11.08
N VAL A 53 -26.96 -10.22 -10.29
CA VAL A 53 -25.56 -10.69 -10.32
C VAL A 53 -25.24 -11.50 -11.58
N SER A 54 -26.26 -12.12 -12.20
CA SER A 54 -26.15 -12.81 -13.48
C SER A 54 -26.04 -11.89 -14.70
N SER A 55 -26.13 -10.56 -14.51
CA SER A 55 -26.03 -9.59 -15.61
C SER A 55 -24.62 -9.03 -15.86
N PHE A 56 -23.61 -9.48 -15.09
CA PHE A 56 -22.20 -9.18 -15.39
C PHE A 56 -21.83 -9.84 -16.72
N THR A 57 -21.60 -9.03 -17.75
CA THR A 57 -21.26 -9.50 -19.10
C THR A 57 -19.89 -10.17 -19.11
N GLU A 58 -19.62 -11.04 -20.08
CA GLU A 58 -18.28 -11.61 -20.28
C GLU A 58 -17.23 -10.52 -20.58
N GLU A 59 -17.67 -9.38 -21.12
CA GLU A 59 -16.86 -8.19 -21.40
C GLU A 59 -16.39 -7.52 -20.10
N ASP A 60 -17.29 -7.27 -19.13
CA ASP A 60 -16.94 -6.73 -17.81
C ASP A 60 -15.92 -7.63 -17.06
N ARG A 61 -16.01 -8.95 -17.25
CA ARG A 61 -15.07 -9.91 -16.63
C ARG A 61 -13.70 -9.92 -17.33
N SER A 62 -13.67 -9.66 -18.63
CA SER A 62 -12.45 -9.62 -19.43
C SER A 62 -11.65 -8.34 -19.14
N GLU A 63 -12.33 -7.19 -19.05
CA GLU A 63 -11.70 -5.91 -18.69
C GLU A 63 -11.11 -5.94 -17.26
N ILE A 64 -11.85 -6.47 -16.28
CA ILE A 64 -11.35 -6.62 -14.90
C ILE A 64 -10.16 -7.58 -14.84
N PHE A 65 -10.14 -8.63 -15.66
CA PHE A 65 -9.04 -9.58 -15.70
C PHE A 65 -7.79 -8.98 -16.35
N GLU A 66 -7.95 -8.22 -17.43
CA GLU A 66 -6.85 -7.48 -18.07
C GLU A 66 -6.28 -6.41 -17.12
N GLU A 67 -7.14 -5.65 -16.43
CA GLU A 67 -6.72 -4.63 -15.46
C GLU A 67 -5.96 -5.27 -14.28
N LYS A 68 -6.45 -6.40 -13.75
CA LYS A 68 -5.76 -7.14 -12.68
C LYS A 68 -4.41 -7.70 -13.14
N ASN A 69 -4.31 -8.15 -14.39
CA ASN A 69 -3.06 -8.69 -14.93
C ASN A 69 -2.04 -7.56 -15.19
N ALA A 70 -2.49 -6.40 -15.68
CA ALA A 70 -1.66 -5.21 -15.84
C ALA A 70 -1.12 -4.71 -14.49
N ILE A 71 -1.95 -4.69 -13.44
CA ILE A 71 -1.53 -4.34 -12.08
C ILE A 71 -0.47 -5.35 -11.57
N ALA A 72 -0.69 -6.65 -11.78
CA ALA A 72 0.26 -7.67 -11.34
C ALA A 72 1.63 -7.52 -12.02
N ILE A 73 1.66 -7.22 -13.33
CA ILE A 73 2.89 -6.97 -14.09
C ILE A 73 3.59 -5.71 -13.59
N ALA A 74 2.84 -4.63 -13.36
CA ALA A 74 3.40 -3.39 -12.82
C ALA A 74 4.03 -3.61 -11.44
N VAL A 75 3.35 -4.34 -10.55
CA VAL A 75 3.86 -4.68 -9.23
C VAL A 75 5.15 -5.50 -9.32
N SER A 76 5.21 -6.52 -10.20
CA SER A 76 6.45 -7.28 -10.37
C SER A 76 7.60 -6.42 -10.89
N ALA A 77 7.34 -5.50 -11.84
CA ALA A 77 8.37 -4.62 -12.37
C ALA A 77 8.90 -3.63 -11.31
N LEU A 78 8.03 -3.15 -10.42
CA LEU A 78 8.43 -2.32 -9.28
C LEU A 78 9.32 -3.10 -8.31
N GLN A 79 8.95 -4.35 -8.02
CA GLN A 79 9.74 -5.22 -7.15
C GLN A 79 11.14 -5.46 -7.72
N ASP A 80 11.25 -5.72 -9.02
CA ASP A 80 12.53 -5.93 -9.70
C ASP A 80 13.40 -4.66 -9.68
N GLU A 81 12.83 -3.49 -10.00
CA GLU A 81 13.58 -2.23 -9.95
C GLU A 81 14.03 -1.90 -8.53
N LEU A 82 13.19 -2.15 -7.52
CA LEU A 82 13.53 -1.92 -6.13
C LEU A 82 14.67 -2.86 -5.67
N HIS A 83 14.63 -4.12 -6.09
CA HIS A 83 15.72 -5.07 -5.81
C HIS A 83 17.03 -4.66 -6.48
N ASN A 84 16.98 -4.21 -7.74
CA ASN A 84 18.14 -3.68 -8.45
C ASN A 84 18.72 -2.43 -7.77
N PHE A 85 17.86 -1.53 -7.29
CA PHE A 85 18.29 -0.34 -6.56
C PHE A 85 19.00 -0.69 -5.25
N VAL A 86 18.40 -1.56 -4.42
CA VAL A 86 18.99 -1.96 -3.13
C VAL A 86 20.29 -2.74 -3.33
N SER A 87 20.34 -3.67 -4.29
CA SER A 87 21.55 -4.47 -4.55
C SER A 87 22.67 -3.68 -5.25
N GLY A 88 22.33 -2.62 -5.99
CA GLY A 88 23.29 -1.78 -6.71
C GLY A 88 23.96 -0.70 -5.86
N SER A 89 23.47 -0.43 -4.65
CA SER A 89 23.93 0.65 -3.78
C SER A 89 24.47 0.08 -2.46
N ALA A 90 25.78 0.17 -2.24
CA ALA A 90 26.44 -0.49 -1.11
C ALA A 90 25.96 -0.02 0.27
N GLU A 91 25.51 1.23 0.38
CA GLU A 91 25.08 1.83 1.65
C GLU A 91 23.56 1.82 1.86
N VAL A 92 22.77 1.28 0.91
CA VAL A 92 21.32 1.12 1.04
C VAL A 92 21.02 -0.22 1.70
N GLU A 93 20.31 -0.17 2.82
CA GLU A 93 19.98 -1.34 3.66
C GLU A 93 18.58 -1.89 3.36
N GLY A 94 17.76 -1.08 2.69
CA GLY A 94 16.44 -1.47 2.24
C GLY A 94 15.65 -0.32 1.64
N ALA A 95 14.58 -0.65 0.94
CA ALA A 95 13.66 0.33 0.37
C ALA A 95 12.25 -0.25 0.25
N ILE A 96 11.26 0.64 0.16
CA ILE A 96 9.85 0.27 0.00
C ILE A 96 9.12 1.35 -0.81
N ILE A 97 8.29 0.92 -1.75
CA ILE A 97 7.40 1.77 -2.53
C ILE A 97 6.00 1.66 -1.93
N ILE A 98 5.36 2.79 -1.68
CA ILE A 98 4.17 2.89 -0.83
C ILE A 98 3.12 3.76 -1.53
N SER A 99 1.85 3.41 -1.40
CA SER A 99 0.73 4.25 -1.83
C SER A 99 0.51 5.45 -0.88
N PRO A 100 -0.21 6.51 -1.30
CA PRO A 100 -0.57 7.61 -0.40
C PRO A 100 -1.39 7.16 0.82
N ASP A 101 -2.10 6.04 0.69
CA ASP A 101 -2.92 5.44 1.75
C ASP A 101 -2.08 4.63 2.76
N GLY A 102 -0.77 4.53 2.58
CA GLY A 102 0.12 3.82 3.50
C GLY A 102 0.22 2.32 3.26
N MET A 103 -0.13 1.83 2.07
CA MET A 103 0.02 0.42 1.71
C MET A 103 1.30 0.18 0.91
N ALA A 104 1.99 -0.93 1.19
CA ALA A 104 3.14 -1.36 0.40
C ALA A 104 2.73 -1.78 -1.02
N LEU A 105 3.44 -1.28 -2.02
CA LEU A 105 3.33 -1.69 -3.43
C LEU A 105 4.44 -2.68 -3.81
N ALA A 106 5.64 -2.47 -3.29
CA ALA A 106 6.82 -3.33 -3.45
C ALA A 106 7.80 -3.04 -2.30
N SER A 107 8.52 -4.05 -1.82
CA SER A 107 9.43 -3.89 -0.68
C SER A 107 10.67 -4.76 -0.82
N VAL A 108 11.81 -4.21 -0.39
CA VAL A 108 13.07 -4.92 -0.18
C VAL A 108 13.63 -4.38 1.13
N LEU A 109 13.09 -4.88 2.24
CA LEU A 109 13.48 -4.47 3.59
C LEU A 109 14.32 -5.55 4.26
N SER A 110 15.08 -5.14 5.29
CA SER A 110 15.83 -6.09 6.11
C SER A 110 14.90 -7.08 6.82
N PRO A 111 15.32 -8.35 7.03
CA PRO A 111 14.52 -9.34 7.72
C PRO A 111 14.08 -8.87 9.11
N GLY A 112 12.81 -9.07 9.44
CA GLY A 112 12.23 -8.70 10.74
C GLY A 112 11.71 -7.25 10.83
N MET A 113 11.83 -6.45 9.77
CA MET A 113 11.13 -5.19 9.68
C MET A 113 9.63 -5.40 9.41
N ASP A 114 8.81 -4.61 10.08
CA ASP A 114 7.36 -4.56 9.83
C ASP A 114 7.08 -3.74 8.58
N GLU A 115 6.79 -4.42 7.47
CA GLU A 115 6.49 -3.79 6.18
C GLU A 115 5.27 -2.87 6.26
N GLU A 116 4.19 -3.35 6.89
CA GLU A 116 2.91 -2.66 6.92
C GLU A 116 2.97 -1.42 7.83
N GLY A 117 3.61 -1.55 8.99
CA GLY A 117 3.90 -0.41 9.85
C GLY A 117 4.86 0.60 9.20
N THR A 118 5.91 0.13 8.50
CA THR A 118 6.86 1.01 7.81
C THR A 118 6.18 1.81 6.70
N ALA A 119 5.28 1.17 5.94
CA ALA A 119 4.49 1.82 4.89
C ALA A 119 3.58 2.91 5.45
N ALA A 120 2.80 2.61 6.49
CA ALA A 120 1.87 3.55 7.11
C ALA A 120 2.58 4.77 7.73
N LEU A 121 3.67 4.53 8.46
CA LEU A 121 4.47 5.61 9.06
C LEU A 121 5.07 6.53 8.00
N SER A 122 5.53 5.95 6.89
CA SER A 122 6.18 6.71 5.82
C SER A 122 5.19 7.60 5.06
N ALA A 123 4.01 7.09 4.73
CA ALA A 123 2.94 7.90 4.13
C ALA A 123 2.54 9.07 5.05
N SER A 124 2.48 8.81 6.36
CA SER A 124 2.19 9.83 7.37
C SER A 124 3.29 10.89 7.44
N MET A 125 4.58 10.49 7.43
CA MET A 125 5.71 11.41 7.46
C MET A 125 5.76 12.32 6.24
N LEU A 126 5.53 11.78 5.03
CA LEU A 126 5.51 12.60 3.82
C LEU A 126 4.35 13.61 3.86
N SER A 127 3.16 13.16 4.25
CA SER A 127 1.98 14.04 4.38
C SER A 127 2.21 15.20 5.35
N LEU A 128 2.85 14.91 6.50
CA LEU A 128 3.25 15.95 7.45
C LEU A 128 4.32 16.88 6.86
N GLY A 129 5.30 16.32 6.14
CA GLY A 129 6.34 17.09 5.44
C GLY A 129 5.74 18.08 4.45
N GLU A 130 4.85 17.63 3.56
CA GLU A 130 4.15 18.47 2.59
C GLU A 130 3.35 19.59 3.28
N ARG A 131 2.64 19.25 4.36
CA ARG A 131 1.89 20.22 5.15
C ARG A 131 2.82 21.28 5.75
N ILE A 132 3.91 20.87 6.39
CA ILE A 132 4.94 21.78 6.92
C ILE A 132 5.51 22.66 5.80
N GLY A 133 5.77 22.08 4.62
CA GLY A 133 6.28 22.82 3.46
C GLY A 133 5.34 23.95 3.04
N SER A 134 4.04 23.67 3.01
CA SER A 134 3.03 24.67 2.71
C SER A 134 2.88 25.73 3.81
N GLU A 135 2.78 25.31 5.09
CA GLU A 135 2.54 26.20 6.23
C GLU A 135 3.75 27.11 6.53
N LEU A 136 4.97 26.62 6.30
CA LEU A 136 6.21 27.39 6.50
C LEU A 136 6.68 28.12 5.23
N ALA A 137 5.84 28.21 4.20
CA ALA A 137 6.15 28.84 2.91
C ALA A 137 7.44 28.32 2.24
N ARG A 138 7.74 27.02 2.40
CA ARG A 138 8.83 26.34 1.68
C ARG A 138 8.38 25.81 0.32
N GLY A 139 7.08 25.70 0.09
CA GLY A 139 6.51 25.22 -1.17
C GLY A 139 6.42 23.69 -1.20
N ALA A 140 6.53 23.13 -2.41
CA ALA A 140 6.58 21.68 -2.58
C ALA A 140 7.86 21.12 -1.93
N ILE A 141 7.73 20.00 -1.21
CA ILE A 141 8.85 19.34 -0.55
C ILE A 141 9.46 18.34 -1.53
N ASP A 142 10.76 18.46 -1.78
CA ASP A 142 11.49 17.53 -2.63
C ASP A 142 11.68 16.15 -1.97
N ARG A 143 11.87 16.13 -0.64
CA ARG A 143 12.06 14.93 0.17
C ARG A 143 11.96 15.22 1.66
N VAL A 144 11.67 14.19 2.44
CA VAL A 144 11.83 14.18 3.90
C VAL A 144 13.03 13.31 4.26
N VAL A 145 13.89 13.79 5.17
CA VAL A 145 15.06 13.05 5.66
C VAL A 145 14.97 12.93 7.17
N VAL A 146 15.07 11.70 7.65
CA VAL A 146 15.22 11.37 9.06
C VAL A 146 16.63 10.86 9.27
N GLU A 147 17.41 11.58 10.06
CA GLU A 147 18.76 11.17 10.46
C GLU A 147 18.72 10.61 11.88
N GLY A 148 19.28 9.43 12.05
CA GLY A 148 19.43 8.78 13.34
C GLY A 148 20.84 8.21 13.51
N GLU A 149 21.14 7.77 14.73
CA GLU A 149 22.47 7.24 15.08
C GLU A 149 22.91 6.04 14.22
N ARG A 150 21.94 5.32 13.63
CA ARG A 150 22.17 4.14 12.80
C ARG A 150 22.12 4.40 11.30
N GLY A 151 21.83 5.64 10.86
CA GLY A 151 21.73 5.97 9.45
C GLY A 151 20.55 6.87 9.11
N TYR A 152 20.04 6.72 7.90
CA TYR A 152 19.09 7.63 7.29
C TYR A 152 17.83 6.91 6.82
N GLY A 153 16.67 7.54 7.04
CA GLY A 153 15.42 7.25 6.34
C GLY A 153 15.08 8.40 5.41
N ILE A 154 14.96 8.14 4.12
CA ILE A 154 14.72 9.18 3.10
C ILE A 154 13.42 8.86 2.36
N LEU A 155 12.47 9.79 2.40
CA LEU A 155 11.19 9.67 1.71
C LEU A 155 11.13 10.64 0.54
N VAL A 156 10.77 10.13 -0.62
CA VAL A 156 10.62 10.91 -1.86
C VAL A 156 9.33 10.53 -2.55
N GLY A 157 8.54 11.52 -2.96
CA GLY A 157 7.40 11.29 -3.85
C GLY A 157 7.88 10.85 -5.23
N CYS A 158 7.40 9.72 -5.72
CA CYS A 158 7.70 9.24 -7.08
C CYS A 158 6.68 9.76 -8.08
N THR A 159 5.40 9.66 -7.72
CA THR A 159 4.24 10.13 -8.47
C THR A 159 3.15 10.54 -7.48
N GLN A 160 1.99 10.98 -7.95
CA GLN A 160 0.82 11.23 -7.08
C GLN A 160 0.29 9.97 -6.39
N LYS A 161 0.70 8.78 -6.84
CA LYS A 161 0.21 7.48 -6.36
C LYS A 161 1.30 6.64 -5.69
N ALA A 162 2.52 7.15 -5.56
CA ALA A 162 3.62 6.37 -5.03
C ALA A 162 4.67 7.23 -4.33
N ILE A 163 5.15 6.72 -3.21
CA ILE A 163 6.21 7.25 -2.36
C ILE A 163 7.30 6.19 -2.27
N LEU A 164 8.56 6.59 -2.33
CA LEU A 164 9.70 5.72 -2.06
C LEU A 164 10.31 6.09 -0.71
N LEU A 165 10.38 5.13 0.20
CA LEU A 165 11.25 5.18 1.38
C LEU A 165 12.53 4.41 1.08
N VAL A 166 13.68 5.00 1.45
CA VAL A 166 14.99 4.36 1.41
C VAL A 166 15.63 4.42 2.78
N LEU A 167 16.15 3.28 3.23
CA LEU A 167 16.93 3.12 4.44
C LEU A 167 18.39 2.96 4.05
N ALA A 168 19.26 3.76 4.65
CA ALA A 168 20.68 3.73 4.37
C ALA A 168 21.51 3.81 5.65
N SER A 169 22.67 3.18 5.64
CA SER A 169 23.58 3.17 6.78
C SER A 169 24.12 4.57 7.10
N SER A 170 24.64 4.77 8.31
CA SER A 170 25.31 6.03 8.70
C SER A 170 26.59 6.33 7.89
N ALA A 171 27.15 5.33 7.20
CA ALA A 171 28.30 5.49 6.31
C ALA A 171 27.92 6.11 4.94
N ALA A 172 26.62 6.22 4.64
CA ALA A 172 26.14 6.71 3.35
C ALA A 172 26.60 8.14 3.08
N LYS A 173 27.20 8.35 1.90
CA LYS A 173 27.51 9.67 1.38
C LYS A 173 26.24 10.29 0.82
N GLN A 174 25.56 11.11 1.62
CA GLN A 174 24.23 11.68 1.30
C GLN A 174 24.11 12.23 -0.13
N GLY A 175 25.12 12.95 -0.63
CA GLY A 175 25.08 13.49 -2.00
C GLY A 175 25.00 12.42 -3.09
N ILE A 176 25.72 11.30 -2.94
CA ILE A 176 25.69 10.16 -3.87
C ILE A 176 24.35 9.42 -3.72
N LEU A 177 23.95 9.13 -2.48
CA LEU A 177 22.69 8.47 -2.18
C LEU A 177 21.49 9.24 -2.77
N PHE A 178 21.48 10.57 -2.66
CA PHE A 178 20.42 11.40 -3.23
C PHE A 178 20.37 11.36 -4.76
N LEU A 179 21.52 11.22 -5.42
CA LEU A 179 21.61 11.05 -6.86
C LEU A 179 21.04 9.69 -7.29
N GLU A 180 21.41 8.62 -6.59
CA GLU A 180 20.91 7.26 -6.86
C GLU A 180 19.40 7.17 -6.63
N ILE A 181 18.90 7.73 -5.53
CA ILE A 181 17.47 7.84 -5.24
C ILE A 181 16.75 8.59 -6.38
N LYS A 182 17.31 9.71 -6.85
CA LYS A 182 16.71 10.47 -7.95
C LYS A 182 16.60 9.63 -9.24
N GLN A 183 17.61 8.80 -9.52
CA GLN A 183 17.58 7.89 -10.68
C GLN A 183 16.55 6.78 -10.50
N ALA A 184 16.50 6.16 -9.32
CA ALA A 184 15.50 5.14 -9.00
C ALA A 184 14.07 5.69 -9.11
N VAL A 185 13.82 6.87 -8.55
CA VAL A 185 12.52 7.57 -8.66
C VAL A 185 12.12 7.78 -10.11
N ALA A 186 13.04 8.21 -10.99
CA ALA A 186 12.72 8.41 -12.40
C ALA A 186 12.31 7.11 -13.12
N LYS A 187 12.95 5.99 -12.79
CA LYS A 187 12.61 4.67 -13.34
C LYS A 187 11.28 4.15 -12.79
N ILE A 188 11.09 4.22 -11.46
CA ILE A 188 9.84 3.85 -10.78
C ILE A 188 8.67 4.66 -11.34
N ALA A 189 8.83 5.97 -11.50
CA ALA A 189 7.82 6.84 -12.06
C ALA A 189 7.47 6.47 -13.52
N ALA A 190 8.42 5.93 -14.29
CA ALA A 190 8.15 5.46 -15.66
C ALA A 190 7.33 4.16 -15.69
N LEU A 191 7.46 3.30 -14.67
CA LEU A 191 6.69 2.06 -14.53
C LEU A 191 5.24 2.30 -14.07
N LEU A 192 4.97 3.46 -13.47
CA LEU A 192 3.67 3.84 -12.90
C LEU A 192 2.82 4.76 -13.79
N LYS A 193 3.25 4.98 -15.03
CA LYS A 193 2.56 5.87 -15.99
C LYS A 193 1.32 5.23 -16.60
#